data_AF-A0A0Q5NVQ9-F1
#
_entry.id   AF-A0A0Q5NVQ9-F1
#
_cell.length_a   1.000
_cell.length_b   1.000
_cell.length_c   1.000
_cell.angle_alpha   90.00
_cell.angle_beta   90.00
_cell.angle_gamma   90.00
#
_symmetry.space_group_name_H-M   'P 1'
#
loop_
_entity.id
_entity.type
_entity.pdbx_description
1 polymer ?
#
loop_
_entity_poly.entity_id
_entity_poly.type
_entity_poly.pdbx_seq_one_letter_code
_entity_poly.pdbx_strand_id
1 'polypeptide(L)'
;MFHSRFVAVVAALSITAVGMIPPVAMAQNAETAASTPKQIKNLQRKEARKANRERKDAEIGTLEKNGYNPSANQTDYPQNIQNAEKKAAAAKASSTP
;
A
#
# COMPACT_ATOMS: atom_id res chain seq x y z
N MET A 1 18.24 -49.50 0.62
CA MET A 1 17.51 -48.80 -0.47
C MET A 1 17.30 -47.35 -0.05
N PHE A 2 17.92 -46.42 -0.81
CA PHE A 2 17.68 -44.96 -0.85
C PHE A 2 18.46 -44.02 0.10
N HIS A 3 19.76 -43.92 -0.21
CA HIS A 3 20.54 -42.71 -0.58
C HIS A 3 20.44 -41.40 0.22
N SER A 4 21.60 -41.07 0.80
CA SER A 4 22.07 -39.76 1.29
C SER A 4 21.74 -38.58 0.39
N ARG A 5 21.21 -37.50 0.98
CA ARG A 5 21.10 -36.19 0.34
C ARG A 5 22.44 -35.46 0.47
N PHE A 6 23.18 -35.56 -0.63
CA PHE A 6 24.40 -34.85 -0.95
C PHE A 6 24.16 -33.34 -1.13
N VAL A 7 25.26 -32.60 -1.06
CA VAL A 7 25.55 -31.27 -1.66
C VAL A 7 25.38 -30.04 -0.77
N ALA A 8 26.54 -29.60 -0.29
CA ALA A 8 26.86 -28.25 0.15
C ALA A 8 26.74 -27.24 -1.00
N VAL A 9 26.22 -26.04 -0.71
CA VAL A 9 26.52 -24.84 -1.50
C VAL A 9 26.95 -23.74 -0.53
N VAL A 10 28.26 -23.65 -0.37
CA VAL A 10 28.94 -22.45 0.08
C VAL A 10 28.93 -21.48 -1.09
N ALA A 11 28.39 -20.28 -0.90
CA ALA A 11 28.65 -19.14 -1.78
C ALA A 11 28.95 -17.92 -0.90
N ALA A 12 30.16 -17.90 -0.35
CA ALA A 12 30.79 -16.69 0.14
C ALA A 12 31.15 -15.84 -1.08
N LEU A 13 30.58 -14.64 -1.19
CA LEU A 13 30.98 -13.68 -2.21
C LEU A 13 31.54 -12.43 -1.52
N SER A 14 32.83 -12.51 -1.24
CA SER A 14 33.69 -11.41 -0.82
C SER A 14 33.88 -10.43 -1.98
N ILE A 15 33.29 -9.23 -1.88
CA ILE A 15 33.55 -8.14 -2.82
C ILE A 15 34.74 -7.34 -2.30
N THR A 16 35.87 -7.50 -3.00
CA THR A 16 37.11 -6.75 -2.82
C THR A 16 36.92 -5.28 -3.20
N ALA A 17 37.28 -4.37 -2.29
CA ALA A 17 37.47 -2.96 -2.57
C ALA A 17 38.80 -2.73 -3.32
N VAL A 18 38.83 -1.80 -4.29
CA VAL A 18 39.94 -0.87 -4.63
C VAL A 18 39.49 -0.01 -5.82
N GLY A 19 39.59 1.31 -5.69
CA GLY A 19 39.34 2.28 -6.77
C GLY A 19 39.14 3.70 -6.24
N MET A 20 40.24 4.42 -6.04
CA MET A 20 40.33 5.80 -5.53
C MET A 20 40.17 6.81 -6.68
N ILE A 21 39.35 7.88 -6.51
CA ILE A 21 39.51 9.30 -6.92
C ILE A 21 38.30 10.12 -6.37
N PRO A 22 38.48 11.21 -5.58
CA PRO A 22 37.43 12.10 -5.02
C PRO A 22 37.09 13.28 -5.99
N PRO A 23 36.10 14.20 -5.78
CA PRO A 23 35.43 14.61 -4.52
C PRO A 23 33.92 14.99 -4.63
N VAL A 24 33.05 14.48 -3.76
CA VAL A 24 31.90 15.27 -3.24
C VAL A 24 31.58 14.77 -1.85
N ALA A 25 31.45 15.70 -0.91
CA ALA A 25 31.01 15.46 0.45
C ALA A 25 29.70 14.65 0.51
N MET A 26 29.80 13.37 0.88
CA MET A 26 28.73 12.60 1.50
C MET A 26 29.23 12.00 2.80
N ALA A 27 29.88 12.85 3.60
CA ALA A 27 30.09 12.57 5.02
C ALA A 27 28.81 12.95 5.78
N GLN A 28 27.76 12.14 5.70
CA GLN A 28 26.72 12.06 6.75
C GLN A 28 26.16 10.64 6.82
N ASN A 29 26.85 9.83 7.63
CA ASN A 29 26.29 8.85 8.54
C ASN A 29 25.32 7.81 7.95
N ALA A 30 25.92 6.72 7.48
CA ALA A 30 25.41 5.39 7.80
C ALA A 30 25.63 5.10 9.31
N GLU A 31 25.02 5.91 10.17
CA GLU A 31 24.73 5.57 11.55
C GLU A 31 23.23 5.33 11.60
N THR A 32 22.79 4.33 12.35
CA THR A 32 21.40 4.07 12.72
C THR A 32 20.62 5.38 12.86
N ALA A 33 19.94 5.80 11.78
CA ALA A 33 19.27 7.08 11.74
C ALA A 33 18.01 6.97 12.60
N ALA A 34 18.17 7.26 13.90
CA ALA A 34 17.06 7.43 14.81
C ALA A 34 16.14 8.48 14.18
N SER A 35 14.96 8.03 13.73
CA SER A 35 13.98 8.91 13.11
C SER A 35 13.60 9.98 14.12
N THR A 36 13.75 11.25 13.75
CA THR A 36 13.30 12.36 14.59
C THR A 36 11.81 12.18 14.92
N PRO A 37 11.32 12.60 16.09
CA PRO A 37 9.90 12.46 16.45
C PRO A 37 8.93 13.02 15.39
N LYS A 38 9.36 14.06 14.66
CA LYS A 38 8.62 14.64 13.52
C LYS A 38 8.55 13.68 12.32
N GLN A 39 9.62 12.95 12.00
CA GLN A 39 9.63 11.93 10.95
C GLN A 39 8.73 10.75 11.31
N ILE A 40 8.77 10.25 12.55
CA ILE A 40 7.90 9.16 13.03
C ILE A 40 6.42 9.56 12.90
N LYS A 41 6.04 10.74 13.40
CA LYS A 41 4.67 11.27 13.27
C LYS A 41 4.22 11.41 11.82
N ASN A 42 5.13 11.81 10.92
CA ASN A 42 4.81 11.93 9.50
C ASN A 42 4.56 10.57 8.84
N LEU A 43 5.32 9.54 9.21
CA LEU A 43 5.11 8.17 8.73
C LEU A 43 3.76 7.62 9.22
N GLN A 44 3.46 7.72 10.51
CA GLN A 44 2.17 7.32 11.07
C GLN A 44 1.00 8.01 10.38
N ARG A 45 1.11 9.32 10.11
CA ARG A 45 0.07 10.07 9.40
C ARG A 45 -0.08 9.63 7.94
N LYS A 46 1.00 9.19 7.28
CA LYS A 46 0.92 8.62 5.92
C LYS A 46 0.18 7.29 5.95
N GLU A 47 0.48 6.43 6.91
CA GLU A 47 -0.20 5.14 7.10
C GLU A 47 -1.70 5.34 7.39
N ALA A 48 -2.04 6.23 8.32
CA ALA A 48 -3.44 6.57 8.62
C ALA A 48 -4.19 7.10 7.39
N ARG A 49 -3.54 7.92 6.55
CA ARG A 49 -4.13 8.40 5.30
C ARG A 49 -4.34 7.26 4.30
N LYS A 50 -3.40 6.32 4.19
CA LYS A 50 -3.52 5.15 3.31
C LYS A 50 -4.72 4.29 3.72
N ALA A 51 -4.84 3.98 5.02
CA ALA A 51 -5.98 3.25 5.56
C ALA A 51 -7.32 3.99 5.33
N ASN A 52 -7.33 5.32 5.45
CA ASN A 52 -8.53 6.12 5.13
C ASN A 52 -8.88 6.08 3.63
N ARG A 53 -7.88 6.11 2.74
CA ARG A 53 -8.11 6.01 1.30
C ARG A 53 -8.70 4.66 0.95
N GLU A 54 -8.08 3.59 1.41
CA GLU A 54 -8.57 2.22 1.16
C GLU A 54 -10.02 2.03 1.62
N ARG A 55 -10.38 2.56 2.80
CA ARG A 55 -11.77 2.54 3.29
C ARG A 55 -12.73 3.32 2.40
N LYS A 56 -12.35 4.53 1.98
CA LYS A 56 -13.16 5.36 1.08
C LYS A 56 -13.29 4.75 -0.32
N ASP A 57 -12.19 4.24 -0.87
CA ASP A 57 -12.15 3.66 -2.21
C ASP A 57 -13.00 2.38 -2.28
N ALA A 58 -13.03 1.58 -1.21
CA ALA A 58 -13.91 0.42 -1.11
C ALA A 58 -15.40 0.81 -1.09
N GLU A 59 -15.74 1.90 -0.38
CA GLU A 59 -17.11 2.42 -0.33
C GLU A 59 -17.53 2.99 -1.69
N ILE A 60 -16.69 3.85 -2.29
CA ILE A 60 -16.92 4.41 -3.63
C ILE A 60 -17.07 3.29 -4.65
N GLY A 61 -16.17 2.29 -4.66
CA GLY A 61 -16.26 1.17 -5.58
C GLY A 61 -17.53 0.32 -5.39
N THR A 62 -18.07 0.25 -4.18
CA THR A 62 -19.36 -0.42 -3.94
C THR A 62 -20.51 0.40 -4.52
N LEU A 63 -20.50 1.71 -4.36
CA LEU A 63 -21.51 2.60 -4.94
C LEU A 63 -21.43 2.61 -6.48
N GLU A 64 -20.22 2.59 -7.05
CA GLU A 64 -19.97 2.52 -8.49
C GLU A 64 -20.53 1.25 -9.12
N LYS A 65 -20.29 0.09 -8.51
CA LYS A 65 -20.90 -1.18 -8.92
C LYS A 65 -22.42 -1.13 -8.91
N ASN A 66 -22.99 -0.30 -8.03
CA ASN A 66 -24.43 -0.14 -7.87
C ASN A 66 -25.02 1.00 -8.73
N GLY A 67 -24.21 1.65 -9.57
CA GLY A 67 -24.65 2.62 -10.58
C GLY A 67 -24.37 4.08 -10.24
N TYR A 68 -23.63 4.39 -9.17
CA TYR A 68 -23.19 5.75 -8.87
C TYR A 68 -21.87 6.07 -9.59
N ASN A 69 -21.85 7.05 -10.49
CA ASN A 69 -20.61 7.52 -11.10
C ASN A 69 -20.52 9.05 -10.95
N PRO A 70 -19.60 9.58 -10.12
CA PRO A 70 -19.46 11.02 -9.93
C PRO A 70 -18.92 11.75 -11.16
N SER A 71 -18.18 11.04 -12.02
CA SER A 71 -17.56 11.58 -13.25
C SER A 71 -18.48 11.48 -14.47
N ALA A 72 -19.60 10.76 -14.38
CA ALA A 72 -20.59 10.68 -15.44
C ALA A 72 -21.43 11.95 -15.50
N ASN A 73 -22.20 12.07 -16.58
CA ASN A 73 -23.21 13.13 -16.69
C ASN A 73 -24.23 12.96 -15.56
N GLN A 74 -24.42 14.01 -14.75
CA GLN A 74 -25.22 13.95 -13.52
C GLN A 74 -26.72 14.11 -13.77
N THR A 75 -27.21 13.65 -14.91
CA THR A 75 -28.62 13.75 -15.34
C THR A 75 -29.58 13.17 -14.30
N ASP A 76 -29.19 12.06 -13.68
CA ASP A 76 -30.01 11.34 -12.69
C ASP A 76 -29.57 11.65 -11.24
N TYR A 77 -28.75 12.67 -11.01
CA TYR A 77 -28.41 13.10 -9.66
C TYR A 77 -29.58 13.87 -9.04
N PRO A 78 -29.97 13.61 -7.78
CA PRO A 78 -29.34 12.72 -6.78
C PRO A 78 -29.93 11.31 -6.70
N GLN A 79 -30.79 10.90 -7.63
CA GLN A 79 -31.45 9.59 -7.59
C GLN A 79 -30.46 8.42 -7.71
N ASN A 80 -29.41 8.60 -8.51
CA ASN A 80 -28.35 7.60 -8.72
C ASN A 80 -27.63 7.20 -7.41
N ILE A 81 -27.27 8.16 -6.57
CA ILE A 81 -26.57 7.90 -5.30
C ILE A 81 -27.50 7.19 -4.30
N GLN A 82 -28.77 7.61 -4.19
CA GLN A 82 -29.74 6.95 -3.32
C GLN A 82 -30.00 5.50 -3.74
N ASN A 83 -30.11 5.25 -5.05
CA ASN A 83 -30.29 3.90 -5.57
C ASN A 83 -29.05 3.04 -5.32
N ALA A 84 -27.85 3.59 -5.48
CA ALA A 84 -26.61 2.90 -5.21
C ALA A 84 -26.45 2.52 -3.73
N GLU A 85 -26.80 3.42 -2.82
CA GLU A 85 -26.80 3.18 -1.36
C GLU A 85 -27.80 2.07 -0.98
N LYS A 86 -29.03 2.12 -1.49
CA LYS A 86 -30.05 1.09 -1.22
C LYS A 86 -29.59 -0.29 -1.69
N LYS A 87 -29.01 -0.38 -2.89
CA LYS A 87 -28.45 -1.63 -3.43
C LYS A 87 -27.25 -2.11 -2.63
N ALA A 88 -26.35 -1.21 -2.22
CA ALA A 88 -25.22 -1.55 -1.38
C ALA A 88 -25.65 -2.10 -0.01
N ALA A 89 -26.67 -1.52 0.61
CA ALA A 89 -27.23 -1.99 1.87
C ALA A 89 -27.88 -3.37 1.71
N ALA A 90 -28.66 -3.58 0.64
CA ALA A 90 -29.26 -4.88 0.34
C ALA A 90 -28.20 -5.97 0.10
N ALA A 91 -27.14 -5.64 -0.64
CA ALA A 91 -26.03 -6.56 -0.88
C ALA A 91 -25.31 -6.95 0.43
N LYS A 92 -25.03 -5.99 1.32
CA LYS A 92 -24.43 -6.24 2.64
C LYS A 92 -25.31 -7.11 3.53
N ALA A 93 -26.63 -6.90 3.49
CA ALA A 93 -27.58 -7.72 4.24
C ALA A 93 -27.61 -9.16 3.72
N SER A 94 -27.52 -9.36 2.39
CA SER A 94 -27.50 -10.69 1.77
C SER A 94 -26.18 -11.45 1.94
N SER A 95 -25.08 -10.74 2.23
CA SER A 95 -23.74 -11.35 2.40
C SER A 95 -23.40 -11.71 3.85
N THR A 96 -24.31 -11.46 4.79
CA THR A 96 -24.14 -11.84 6.20
C THR A 96 -24.90 -13.17 6.40
N PRO A 97 -24.20 -14.32 6.55
CA PRO A 97 -24.84 -15.62 6.79
C PRO A 97 -25.50 -15.72 8.16
#